data_AF-M3B0C5-F1
#
_entry.id   AF-M3B0C5-F1
#
_cell.length_a   1.000
_cell.length_b   1.000
_cell.length_c   1.000
_cell.angle_alpha   90.00
_cell.angle_beta   90.00
_cell.angle_gamma   90.00
#
_symmetry.space_group_name_H-M   'P 1'
#
loop_
_entity.id
_entity.type
_entity.pdbx_description
1 polymer ?
#
loop_
_entity_poly.entity_id
_entity_poly.type
_entity_poly.pdbx_seq_one_letter_code
_entity_poly.pdbx_strand_id
1 'polypeptide(L)'
;MQLSITTLSAILAALASHPALVAANGCYSGGETWGQVADAGTIAAARETFCNNNAGDFAADQTKSSCANFDSGNSINWSVHINGVGTTLLSSDCVAALTIEINACEHGSEQDHGRFHYKADPNAGKCP
;
A
#
# COMPACT_ATOMS: atom_id res chain seq x y z
N MET A 1 70.99 -9.85 -0.47
CA MET A 1 69.79 -9.53 0.32
C MET A 1 68.62 -9.45 -0.65
N GLN A 2 67.89 -10.56 -0.83
CA GLN A 2 66.72 -10.65 -1.71
C GLN A 2 65.48 -10.29 -0.90
N LEU A 3 64.68 -9.33 -1.36
CA LEU A 3 63.32 -9.11 -0.88
C LEU A 3 62.35 -9.51 -1.99
N SER A 4 61.69 -10.65 -1.79
CA SER A 4 60.52 -11.06 -2.54
C SER A 4 59.32 -10.26 -2.06
N ILE A 5 58.66 -9.51 -2.95
CA ILE A 5 57.40 -8.82 -2.67
C ILE A 5 56.29 -9.64 -3.30
N THR A 6 55.59 -10.44 -2.49
CA THR A 6 54.34 -11.08 -2.85
C THR A 6 53.20 -10.06 -2.79
N THR A 7 52.76 -9.57 -3.95
CA THR A 7 51.58 -8.69 -4.05
C THR A 7 50.31 -9.51 -3.88
N LEU A 8 49.60 -9.28 -2.77
CA LEU A 8 48.25 -9.79 -2.49
C LEU A 8 47.26 -9.23 -3.51
N SER A 9 46.56 -10.12 -4.22
CA SER A 9 45.38 -9.77 -5.04
C SER A 9 44.22 -9.37 -4.13
N ALA A 10 43.82 -8.10 -4.17
CA ALA A 10 42.61 -7.63 -3.52
C ALA A 10 41.38 -8.02 -4.36
N ILE A 11 40.57 -8.95 -3.86
CA ILE A 11 39.28 -9.32 -4.46
C ILE A 11 38.25 -8.28 -4.03
N LEU A 12 37.85 -7.38 -4.94
CA LEU A 12 36.68 -6.51 -4.76
C LEU A 12 35.41 -7.37 -4.90
N ALA A 13 34.82 -7.75 -3.77
CA ALA A 13 33.45 -8.27 -3.75
C ALA A 13 32.48 -7.08 -3.92
N ALA A 14 31.89 -6.94 -5.11
CA ALA A 14 30.77 -6.03 -5.32
C ALA A 14 29.53 -6.60 -4.62
N LEU A 15 29.12 -6.00 -3.51
CA LEU A 15 27.80 -6.28 -2.92
C LEU A 15 26.74 -5.70 -3.86
N ALA A 16 26.19 -6.55 -4.73
CA ALA A 16 24.96 -6.25 -5.42
C ALA A 16 23.85 -6.14 -4.36
N SER A 17 23.53 -4.91 -3.97
CA SER A 17 22.32 -4.58 -3.24
C SER A 17 21.12 -4.92 -4.13
N HIS A 18 20.63 -6.15 -4.02
CA HIS A 18 19.36 -6.52 -4.61
C HIS A 18 18.30 -5.78 -3.80
N PRO A 19 17.45 -4.92 -4.40
CA PRO A 19 16.25 -4.49 -3.71
C PRO A 19 15.51 -5.77 -3.34
N ALA A 20 15.29 -5.98 -2.05
CA ALA A 20 14.48 -7.12 -1.61
C ALA A 20 13.14 -6.95 -2.32
N LEU A 21 12.81 -7.91 -3.20
CA LEU A 21 11.44 -8.05 -3.69
C LEU A 21 10.62 -8.36 -2.45
N VAL A 22 10.06 -7.32 -1.83
CA VAL A 22 8.99 -7.48 -0.85
C VAL A 22 7.94 -8.26 -1.60
N ALA A 23 7.73 -9.52 -1.22
CA ALA A 23 6.63 -10.29 -1.76
C ALA A 23 5.38 -9.44 -1.53
N ALA A 24 4.77 -9.00 -2.63
CA ALA A 24 3.53 -8.25 -2.72
C ALA A 24 2.37 -9.12 -2.21
N ASN A 25 2.42 -9.53 -0.94
CA ASN A 25 1.44 -10.40 -0.30
C ASN A 25 0.16 -9.62 -0.09
N GLY A 26 -0.65 -9.47 -1.13
CA GLY A 26 -1.91 -8.73 -1.06
C GLY A 26 -2.15 -7.81 -2.25
N CYS A 27 -1.16 -7.56 -3.12
CA CYS A 27 -1.45 -6.85 -4.37
C CYS A 27 -2.34 -7.72 -5.27
N TYR A 28 -3.37 -7.12 -5.84
CA TYR A 28 -4.19 -7.79 -6.84
C TYR A 28 -3.40 -8.02 -8.14
N SER A 29 -3.67 -9.15 -8.81
CA SER A 29 -2.98 -9.52 -10.05
C SER A 29 -3.64 -8.96 -11.32
N GLY A 30 -4.70 -8.16 -11.18
CA GLY A 30 -5.45 -7.55 -12.27
C GLY A 30 -6.62 -6.73 -11.74
N GLY A 31 -7.40 -6.15 -12.66
CA GLY A 31 -8.41 -5.13 -12.35
C GLY A 31 -8.02 -3.79 -12.97
N GLU A 32 -8.68 -2.71 -12.58
CA GLU A 32 -8.25 -1.37 -13.01
C GLU A 32 -6.93 -1.00 -12.34
N THR A 33 -6.08 -0.28 -13.04
CA THR A 33 -4.91 0.36 -12.43
C THR A 33 -5.32 1.69 -11.80
N TRP A 34 -4.51 2.18 -10.85
CA TRP A 34 -4.66 3.53 -10.32
C TRP A 34 -4.78 4.60 -11.43
N GLY A 35 -3.91 4.53 -12.44
CA GLY A 35 -3.89 5.48 -13.55
C GLY A 35 -5.12 5.42 -14.48
N GLN A 36 -5.85 4.30 -14.51
CA GLN A 36 -7.14 4.21 -15.21
C GLN A 36 -8.27 4.87 -14.44
N VAL A 37 -8.14 5.02 -13.11
CA VAL A 37 -9.17 5.65 -12.29
C VAL A 37 -9.02 7.16 -12.28
N ALA A 38 -7.84 7.69 -11.94
CA ALA A 38 -7.56 9.12 -11.89
C ALA A 38 -6.06 9.41 -11.84
N ASP A 39 -5.68 10.69 -11.88
CA ASP A 39 -4.31 11.10 -11.60
C ASP A 39 -3.94 10.90 -10.12
N ALA A 40 -2.63 10.84 -9.84
CA ALA A 40 -2.11 10.56 -8.49
C ALA A 40 -2.56 11.58 -7.43
N GLY A 41 -2.77 12.85 -7.78
CA GLY A 41 -3.24 13.87 -6.85
C GLY A 41 -4.70 13.65 -6.45
N THR A 42 -5.54 13.33 -7.42
CA THR A 42 -6.95 12.97 -7.20
C THR A 42 -7.08 11.70 -6.35
N ILE A 43 -6.25 10.69 -6.58
CA ILE A 43 -6.23 9.46 -5.77
C ILE A 43 -5.77 9.76 -4.33
N ALA A 44 -4.74 10.58 -4.16
CA ALA A 44 -4.26 10.99 -2.84
C ALA A 44 -5.35 11.72 -2.04
N ALA A 45 -6.10 12.63 -2.67
CA ALA A 45 -7.21 13.35 -2.04
C ALA A 45 -8.37 12.40 -1.67
N ALA A 46 -8.68 11.42 -2.52
CA ALA A 46 -9.70 10.41 -2.22
C ALA A 46 -9.31 9.52 -1.04
N ARG A 47 -8.04 9.07 -0.97
CA ARG A 47 -7.48 8.36 0.19
C ARG A 47 -7.59 9.18 1.47
N GLU A 48 -7.20 10.46 1.42
CA GLU A 48 -7.32 11.37 2.58
C GLU A 48 -8.76 11.51 3.04
N THR A 49 -9.69 11.68 2.11
CA THR A 49 -11.13 11.75 2.41
C THR A 49 -11.62 10.48 3.09
N PHE A 50 -11.25 9.31 2.56
CA PHE A 50 -11.60 8.03 3.17
C PHE A 50 -11.08 7.92 4.60
N CYS A 51 -9.78 8.19 4.82
CA CYS A 51 -9.16 8.08 6.14
C CYS A 51 -9.74 9.09 7.13
N ASN A 52 -9.98 10.34 6.73
CA ASN A 52 -10.59 11.33 7.62
C ASN A 52 -12.01 10.94 8.06
N ASN A 53 -12.76 10.25 7.20
CA ASN A 53 -14.13 9.83 7.49
C ASN A 53 -14.21 8.49 8.25
N ASN A 54 -13.21 7.62 8.11
CA ASN A 54 -13.29 6.23 8.59
C ASN A 54 -12.24 5.86 9.64
N ALA A 55 -11.26 6.72 9.91
CA ALA A 55 -10.40 6.58 11.09
C ALA A 55 -11.19 6.81 12.41
N GLY A 56 -10.50 6.83 13.53
CA GLY A 56 -11.08 6.92 14.86
C GLY A 56 -11.34 5.56 15.48
N ASP A 57 -12.31 5.47 16.38
CA ASP A 57 -12.53 4.27 17.18
C ASP A 57 -13.15 3.13 16.36
N PHE A 58 -12.60 1.93 16.54
CA PHE A 58 -13.16 0.69 16.05
C PHE A 58 -13.61 -0.20 17.21
N ALA A 59 -14.81 -0.76 17.11
CA ALA A 59 -15.23 -1.90 17.92
C ALA A 59 -14.48 -3.17 17.49
N ALA A 60 -14.53 -4.21 18.31
CA ALA A 60 -13.92 -5.50 17.96
C ALA A 60 -14.49 -6.03 16.64
N ASP A 61 -13.61 -6.51 15.76
CA ASP A 61 -13.92 -7.06 14.44
C ASP A 61 -14.76 -6.12 13.54
N GLN A 62 -14.69 -4.80 13.77
CA GLN A 62 -15.42 -3.83 12.97
C GLN A 62 -14.73 -3.56 11.63
N THR A 63 -15.53 -3.48 10.57
CA THR A 63 -15.11 -2.93 9.27
C THR A 63 -15.76 -1.57 9.05
N LYS A 64 -14.99 -0.62 8.53
CA LYS A 64 -15.49 0.64 7.96
C LYS A 64 -15.05 0.70 6.50
N SER A 65 -15.97 1.04 5.61
CA SER A 65 -15.73 1.02 4.17
C SER A 65 -16.41 2.18 3.45
N SER A 66 -15.90 2.51 2.27
CA SER A 66 -16.46 3.53 1.40
C SER A 66 -16.12 3.23 -0.05
N CYS A 67 -16.97 3.66 -0.97
CA CYS A 67 -16.68 3.65 -2.40
C CYS A 67 -16.67 5.08 -2.93
N ALA A 68 -15.66 5.43 -3.70
CA ALA A 68 -15.51 6.74 -4.33
C ALA A 68 -15.62 6.62 -5.86
N ASN A 69 -16.43 7.48 -6.48
CA ASN A 69 -16.60 7.57 -7.93
C ASN A 69 -15.65 8.61 -8.54
N PHE A 70 -15.11 8.34 -9.74
CA PHE A 70 -14.19 9.24 -10.44
C PHE A 70 -14.68 9.56 -11.86
N ASP A 71 -14.20 10.66 -12.43
CA ASP A 71 -14.62 11.16 -13.75
C ASP A 71 -14.34 10.20 -14.91
N SER A 72 -13.36 9.31 -14.75
CA SER A 72 -13.05 8.21 -15.67
C SER A 72 -14.24 7.26 -15.92
N GLY A 73 -15.23 7.26 -15.02
CA GLY A 73 -16.29 6.25 -15.00
C GLY A 73 -16.03 5.12 -14.03
N ASN A 74 -14.80 5.03 -13.50
CA ASN A 74 -14.36 4.02 -12.56
C ASN A 74 -14.56 4.45 -11.10
N SER A 75 -14.27 3.53 -10.18
CA SER A 75 -14.42 3.72 -8.74
C SER A 75 -13.24 3.14 -7.96
N ILE A 76 -13.14 3.50 -6.68
CA ILE A 76 -12.23 2.85 -5.75
C ILE A 76 -13.02 2.42 -4.52
N ASN A 77 -12.89 1.13 -4.18
CA ASN A 77 -13.43 0.55 -2.95
C ASN A 77 -12.35 0.55 -1.87
N TRP A 78 -12.64 1.22 -0.76
CA TRP A 78 -11.79 1.30 0.40
C TRP A 78 -12.40 0.55 1.57
N SER A 79 -11.59 -0.15 2.34
CA SER A 79 -12.01 -0.61 3.67
C SER A 79 -10.86 -0.70 4.65
N VAL A 80 -11.17 -0.50 5.92
CA VAL A 80 -10.30 -0.87 7.03
C VAL A 80 -11.09 -1.75 7.99
N HIS A 81 -10.51 -2.87 8.37
CA HIS A 81 -11.05 -3.80 9.36
C HIS A 81 -10.07 -3.96 10.52
N ILE A 82 -10.56 -4.00 11.76
CA ILE A 82 -9.70 -4.32 12.92
C ILE A 82 -9.81 -5.81 13.23
N ASN A 83 -8.68 -6.52 13.25
CA ASN A 83 -8.67 -7.92 13.65
C ASN A 83 -8.70 -8.04 15.18
N GLY A 84 -9.74 -8.68 15.72
CA GLY A 84 -9.92 -8.94 17.14
C GLY A 84 -10.34 -7.69 17.92
N VAL A 85 -9.60 -7.33 18.97
CA VAL A 85 -10.02 -6.29 19.94
C VAL A 85 -10.09 -4.90 19.30
N GLY A 86 -11.17 -4.16 19.57
CA GLY A 86 -11.32 -2.76 19.13
C GLY A 86 -10.17 -1.85 19.59
N THR A 87 -9.87 -0.83 18.79
CA THR A 87 -8.85 0.19 19.10
C THR A 87 -9.08 1.42 18.22
N THR A 88 -8.42 2.52 18.54
CA THR A 88 -8.44 3.74 17.73
C THR A 88 -7.43 3.62 16.58
N LEU A 89 -7.86 3.98 15.36
CA LEU A 89 -6.99 4.22 14.20
C LEU A 89 -6.77 5.73 14.04
N LEU A 90 -5.51 6.18 13.98
CA LEU A 90 -5.23 7.57 13.63
C LEU A 90 -5.41 7.78 12.11
N SER A 91 -5.95 8.93 11.72
CA SER A 91 -6.10 9.26 10.29
C SER A 91 -4.75 9.27 9.57
N SER A 92 -3.68 9.75 10.23
CA SER A 92 -2.31 9.72 9.71
C SER A 92 -1.81 8.32 9.40
N ASP A 93 -2.15 7.35 10.27
CA ASP A 93 -1.70 5.96 10.12
C ASP A 93 -2.47 5.26 9.00
N CYS A 94 -3.77 5.56 8.87
CA CYS A 94 -4.58 5.13 7.74
C CYS A 94 -4.00 5.66 6.41
N VAL A 95 -3.68 6.96 6.36
CA VAL A 95 -3.09 7.59 5.16
C VAL A 95 -1.74 6.97 4.84
N ALA A 96 -0.88 6.74 5.83
CA ALA A 96 0.43 6.13 5.65
C ALA A 96 0.32 4.70 5.10
N ALA A 97 -0.53 3.86 5.70
CA ALA A 97 -0.76 2.49 5.25
C ALA A 97 -1.25 2.45 3.80
N LEU A 98 -2.32 3.18 3.48
CA LEU A 98 -2.86 3.22 2.12
C LEU A 98 -1.91 3.86 1.10
N THR A 99 -1.03 4.77 1.52
CA THR A 99 0.02 5.33 0.63
C THR A 99 1.05 4.27 0.25
N ILE A 100 1.44 3.42 1.19
CA ILE A 100 2.34 2.29 0.92
C ILE A 100 1.69 1.38 -0.13
N GLU A 101 0.42 1.01 0.07
CA GLU A 101 -0.32 0.13 -0.83
C GLU A 101 -0.48 0.70 -2.25
N ILE A 102 -0.90 1.96 -2.38
CA ILE A 102 -1.08 2.61 -3.69
C ILE A 102 0.24 2.66 -4.47
N ASN A 103 1.36 2.91 -3.79
CA ASN A 103 2.66 3.03 -4.43
C ASN A 103 3.30 1.67 -4.77
N ALA A 104 2.93 0.61 -4.04
CA ALA A 104 3.49 -0.72 -4.21
C ALA A 104 2.68 -1.61 -5.17
N CYS A 105 1.37 -1.44 -5.23
CA CYS A 105 0.45 -2.34 -5.93
C CYS A 105 -0.30 -1.61 -7.04
N GLU A 106 0.06 -1.84 -8.30
CA GLU A 106 -0.51 -1.14 -9.46
C GLU A 106 -2.03 -1.28 -9.62
N HIS A 107 -2.56 -2.47 -9.30
CA HIS A 107 -3.98 -2.82 -9.37
C HIS A 107 -4.71 -2.74 -8.02
N GLY A 108 -4.09 -2.12 -7.02
CA GLY A 108 -4.62 -2.13 -5.66
C GLY A 108 -4.24 -3.38 -4.86
N SER A 109 -4.70 -3.42 -3.62
CA SER A 109 -4.31 -4.45 -2.66
C SER A 109 -5.29 -4.67 -1.52
N GLU A 110 -5.05 -5.78 -0.83
CA GLU A 110 -5.69 -6.15 0.42
C GLU A 110 -4.65 -6.79 1.37
N GLN A 111 -4.28 -6.09 2.43
CA GLN A 111 -3.17 -6.47 3.30
C GLN A 111 -3.28 -5.91 4.73
N ASP A 112 -2.64 -6.62 5.67
CA ASP A 112 -2.53 -6.20 7.07
C ASP A 112 -1.40 -5.17 7.28
N HIS A 113 -1.72 -4.08 7.96
CA HIS A 113 -0.76 -3.18 8.59
C HIS A 113 -0.99 -3.16 10.11
N GLY A 114 -0.17 -3.93 10.83
CA GLY A 114 -0.33 -4.13 12.25
C GLY A 114 -1.60 -4.92 12.56
N ARG A 115 -2.57 -4.29 13.25
CA ARG A 115 -3.83 -4.93 13.63
C ARG A 115 -4.95 -4.68 12.61
N PHE A 116 -4.74 -3.78 11.68
CA PHE A 116 -5.75 -3.34 10.74
C PHE A 116 -5.51 -3.97 9.38
N HIS A 117 -6.57 -4.53 8.81
CA HIS A 117 -6.62 -5.07 7.47
C HIS A 117 -7.17 -4.01 6.52
N TYR A 118 -6.37 -3.61 5.53
CA TYR A 118 -6.71 -2.55 4.60
C TYR A 118 -7.04 -3.13 3.24
N LYS A 119 -8.03 -2.54 2.58
CA LYS A 119 -8.32 -2.75 1.16
C LYS A 119 -8.31 -1.42 0.42
N ALA A 120 -7.65 -1.42 -0.72
CA ALA A 120 -7.52 -0.31 -1.65
C ALA A 120 -7.69 -0.84 -3.07
N ASP A 121 -8.92 -0.78 -3.61
CA ASP A 121 -9.31 -1.59 -4.77
C ASP A 121 -9.89 -0.72 -5.91
N PRO A 122 -9.09 -0.37 -6.94
CA PRO A 122 -9.55 0.27 -8.17
C PRO A 122 -10.45 -0.66 -8.99
N ASN A 123 -11.65 -0.20 -9.31
CA ASN A 123 -12.67 -1.00 -9.97
C ASN A 123 -13.21 -0.31 -11.22
N ALA A 124 -13.58 -1.13 -12.21
CA ALA A 124 -14.31 -0.66 -13.38
C ALA A 124 -15.74 -0.30 -13.00
N GLY A 125 -16.24 0.83 -13.53
CA GLY A 125 -17.59 1.29 -13.28
C GLY A 125 -17.77 2.03 -11.94
N LYS A 126 -19.00 2.49 -11.71
CA LYS A 126 -19.37 3.31 -10.56
C LYS A 126 -19.71 2.46 -9.33
N CYS A 127 -19.64 3.10 -8.16
CA CYS A 127 -20.17 2.56 -6.92
C CYS A 127 -21.66 2.16 -7.07
N PRO A 128 -22.08 1.04 -6.46
CA PRO A 128 -23.47 0.57 -6.50
C PRO A 128 -24.45 1.48 -5.74
#